data_AF-A0AAE3S966-F1
#
_entry.id   AF-A0AAE3S966-F1
#
_cell.length_a   1.000
_cell.length_b   1.000
_cell.length_c   1.000
_cell.angle_alpha   90.00
_cell.angle_beta   90.00
_cell.angle_gamma   90.00
#
_symmetry.space_group_name_H-M   'P 1'
#
loop_
_entity.id
_entity.type
_entity.pdbx_description
1 polymer ?
#
loop_
_entity_poly.entity_id
_entity_poly.type
_entity_poly.pdbx_seq_one_letter_code
_entity_poly.pdbx_strand_id
1 'polypeptide(L)'
;MNDGTTPFSSPPESIGDIAARFSIPKQQPRRGIHSPLHDLVDELRRDFGETAKTGKGSFGFYLGILRRLGSGRVRQIKAEVDQSDSTDRKRLFWWHIGKALKMPSKKESPPETGTTEAK
;
A
#
# COMPACT_ATOMS: atom_id res chain seq x y z
N MET A 1 -30.66 -49.11 -21.54
CA MET A 1 -30.84 -47.73 -22.04
C MET A 1 -29.89 -46.86 -21.23
N ASN A 2 -28.93 -46.22 -21.89
CA ASN A 2 -27.90 -45.37 -21.27
C ASN A 2 -28.21 -43.92 -21.66
N ASP A 3 -28.57 -43.07 -20.70
CA ASP A 3 -28.69 -41.63 -20.93
C ASP A 3 -27.55 -40.91 -20.20
N GLY A 4 -26.43 -40.76 -20.92
CA GLY A 4 -25.19 -40.16 -20.46
C GLY A 4 -25.31 -38.66 -20.20
N THR A 5 -25.74 -38.28 -19.00
CA THR A 5 -25.77 -36.88 -18.55
C THR A 5 -24.50 -36.51 -17.80
N THR A 6 -23.49 -36.03 -18.54
CA THR A 6 -22.59 -34.93 -18.17
C THR A 6 -21.99 -34.41 -19.49
N PRO A 7 -21.87 -33.09 -19.73
CA PRO A 7 -21.12 -32.24 -18.81
C PRO A 7 -21.71 -30.86 -18.54
N PHE A 8 -21.41 -30.38 -17.34
CA PHE A 8 -21.35 -28.98 -16.97
C PHE A 8 -20.44 -28.24 -17.97
N SER A 9 -21.06 -27.74 -19.04
CA SER A 9 -20.45 -26.87 -20.04
C SER A 9 -20.41 -25.45 -19.49
N SER A 10 -19.48 -25.18 -18.57
CA SER A 10 -19.06 -23.80 -18.34
C SER A 10 -18.37 -23.29 -19.60
N PRO A 11 -18.81 -22.17 -20.19
CA PRO A 11 -18.09 -21.56 -21.30
C PRO A 11 -16.65 -21.22 -20.85
N PRO A 12 -15.65 -21.31 -21.75
CA PRO A 12 -14.30 -20.89 -21.42
C PRO A 12 -14.33 -19.40 -21.06
N GLU A 13 -14.09 -19.09 -19.79
CA GLU A 13 -13.96 -17.70 -19.34
C GLU A 13 -12.87 -17.04 -20.19
N SER A 14 -13.24 -15.98 -20.90
CA SER A 14 -12.29 -15.26 -21.74
C SER A 14 -11.25 -14.59 -20.83
N ILE A 15 -9.98 -14.59 -21.25
CA ILE A 15 -8.91 -13.89 -20.54
C ILE A 15 -9.27 -12.41 -20.30
N GLY A 16 -10.11 -11.84 -21.17
CA GLY A 16 -10.67 -10.49 -21.00
C GLY A 16 -11.55 -10.31 -19.75
N ASP A 17 -12.33 -11.33 -19.38
CA ASP A 17 -13.20 -11.30 -18.18
C ASP A 17 -12.39 -11.38 -16.89
N ILE A 18 -11.30 -12.15 -16.91
CA ILE A 18 -10.37 -12.25 -15.77
C ILE A 18 -9.70 -10.91 -15.52
N ALA A 19 -9.23 -10.23 -16.58
CA ALA A 19 -8.59 -8.92 -16.47
C ALA A 19 -9.55 -7.83 -15.93
N ALA A 20 -10.84 -7.89 -16.29
CA ALA A 20 -11.84 -6.96 -15.79
C ALA A 20 -12.06 -7.07 -14.28
N ARG A 21 -11.95 -8.27 -13.69
CA ARG A 21 -12.10 -8.50 -12.24
C ARG A 21 -10.96 -7.90 -11.41
N PHE A 22 -9.77 -7.81 -11.99
CA PHE A 22 -8.60 -7.17 -11.37
C PHE A 22 -8.47 -5.69 -11.72
N SER A 23 -9.43 -5.12 -12.46
CA SER A 23 -9.40 -3.72 -12.82
C SER A 23 -9.70 -2.86 -11.59
N ILE A 24 -8.64 -2.40 -10.93
CA ILE A 24 -8.71 -1.53 -9.77
C ILE A 24 -9.48 -0.26 -10.19
N PRO A 25 -10.62 0.07 -9.54
CA PRO A 25 -11.37 1.26 -9.91
C PRO A 25 -10.45 2.48 -9.77
N LYS A 26 -10.27 3.19 -10.88
CA LYS A 26 -9.44 4.39 -10.95
C LYS A 26 -10.16 5.49 -10.16
N GLN A 27 -9.84 5.59 -8.86
CA GLN A 27 -10.36 6.63 -7.97
C GLN A 27 -10.06 7.99 -8.63
N GLN A 28 -11.10 8.74 -8.97
CA GLN A 28 -10.92 10.09 -9.50
C GLN A 28 -10.25 10.95 -8.42
N PRO A 29 -9.16 11.66 -8.73
CA PRO A 29 -8.51 12.52 -7.76
C PRO A 29 -9.51 13.60 -7.31
N ARG A 30 -9.72 13.71 -6.00
CA ARG A 30 -10.53 14.78 -5.43
C ARG A 30 -9.86 16.12 -5.78
N ARG A 31 -10.65 17.09 -6.26
CA ARG A 31 -10.15 18.42 -6.66
C ARG A 31 -9.25 19.01 -5.56
N GLY A 32 -8.01 19.38 -5.90
CA GLY A 32 -7.02 19.95 -4.98
C GLY A 32 -6.01 18.96 -4.39
N ILE A 33 -6.14 17.66 -4.67
CA ILE A 33 -5.19 16.63 -4.22
C ILE A 33 -4.26 16.23 -5.37
N HIS A 34 -3.03 16.75 -5.36
CA HIS A 34 -2.08 16.61 -6.47
C HIS A 34 -1.01 15.52 -6.28
N SER A 35 -1.02 14.79 -5.16
CA SER A 35 0.00 13.77 -4.89
C SER A 35 -0.58 12.53 -4.19
N PRO A 36 -0.17 11.31 -4.57
CA PRO A 36 -0.57 10.07 -3.88
C PRO A 36 -0.31 10.09 -2.37
N LEU A 37 0.62 10.93 -1.91
CA LEU A 37 0.91 11.12 -0.50
C LEU A 37 -0.22 11.84 0.25
N HIS A 38 -0.88 12.80 -0.39
CA HIS A 38 -1.98 13.55 0.23
C HIS A 38 -3.20 12.64 0.44
N ASP A 39 -3.56 11.82 -0.54
CA ASP A 39 -4.64 10.82 -0.41
C ASP A 39 -4.34 9.86 0.76
N LEU A 40 -3.09 9.41 0.85
CA LEU A 40 -2.64 8.51 1.92
C LEU A 40 -2.70 9.18 3.30
N VAL A 41 -2.36 10.47 3.39
CA VAL A 41 -2.50 11.24 4.64
C VAL A 41 -3.96 11.33 5.06
N ASP A 42 -4.86 11.59 4.11
CA ASP A 42 -6.30 11.66 4.38
C ASP A 42 -6.86 10.30 4.82
N GLU A 43 -6.43 9.21 4.19
CA GLU A 43 -6.77 7.85 4.61
C GLU A 43 -6.28 7.56 6.03
N LEU A 44 -5.00 7.80 6.33
CA LEU A 44 -4.43 7.58 7.66
C LEU A 44 -5.13 8.42 8.74
N ARG A 45 -5.50 9.66 8.43
CA ARG A 45 -6.22 10.51 9.38
C ARG A 45 -7.63 9.98 9.65
N ARG A 46 -8.32 9.44 8.65
CA ARG A 46 -9.62 8.76 8.85
C ARG A 46 -9.47 7.49 9.68
N ASP A 47 -8.48 6.66 9.34
CA ASP A 47 -8.23 5.38 10.02
C ASP A 47 -7.87 5.58 11.50
N PHE A 48 -7.11 6.63 11.82
CA PHE A 48 -6.75 6.96 13.20
C PHE A 48 -7.75 7.89 13.91
N GLY A 49 -8.83 8.30 13.26
CA GLY A 49 -9.84 9.21 13.83
C GLY A 49 -9.33 10.65 14.07
N GLU A 50 -8.30 11.08 13.35
CA GLU A 50 -7.63 12.37 13.52
C GLU A 50 -8.33 13.48 12.74
N THR A 51 -9.04 14.36 13.44
CA THR A 51 -9.76 15.50 12.85
C THR A 51 -9.11 16.85 13.13
N ALA A 52 -7.95 16.86 13.79
CA ALA A 52 -7.26 18.08 14.19
C ALA A 52 -6.99 19.00 12.99
N LYS A 53 -7.41 20.26 13.07
CA LYS A 53 -7.20 21.26 12.02
C LYS A 53 -5.77 21.82 12.05
N THR A 54 -5.18 21.93 13.23
CA THR A 54 -3.85 22.49 13.48
C THR A 54 -3.11 21.66 14.53
N GLY A 55 -1.77 21.64 14.46
CA GLY A 55 -0.93 20.93 15.44
C GLY A 55 -0.76 19.43 15.19
N LYS A 56 -0.49 18.67 16.25
CA LYS A 56 -0.33 17.20 16.21
C LYS A 56 -1.68 16.58 15.78
N GLY A 57 -1.66 15.66 14.81
CA GLY A 57 -2.90 15.12 14.23
C GLY A 57 -3.39 15.84 12.97
N SER A 58 -2.83 17.02 12.65
CA SER A 58 -3.24 17.78 11.47
C SER A 58 -2.69 17.21 10.16
N PHE A 59 -3.37 17.52 9.05
CA PHE A 59 -2.93 17.15 7.71
C PHE A 59 -1.50 17.59 7.43
N GLY A 60 -1.19 18.86 7.73
CA GLY A 60 0.15 19.43 7.53
C GLY A 60 1.22 18.75 8.39
N PHE A 61 0.88 18.33 9.61
CA PHE A 61 1.79 17.58 10.48
C PHE A 61 2.16 16.22 9.88
N TYR A 62 1.15 15.45 9.44
CA TYR A 62 1.38 14.17 8.78
C TYR A 62 2.18 14.36 7.49
N LEU A 63 1.77 15.32 6.65
CA LEU A 63 2.43 15.59 5.38
C LEU A 63 3.90 15.95 5.58
N GLY A 64 4.22 16.82 6.56
CA GLY A 64 5.60 17.24 6.83
C GLY A 64 6.53 16.08 7.17
N ILE A 65 6.04 15.11 7.94
CA ILE A 65 6.83 13.94 8.35
C ILE A 65 6.91 12.91 7.22
N LEU A 66 5.76 12.57 6.63
CA LEU A 66 5.65 11.52 5.63
C LEU A 66 6.28 11.91 4.29
N ARG A 67 6.40 13.21 3.98
CA ARG A 67 7.10 13.70 2.79
C ARG A 67 8.56 13.26 2.72
N ARG A 68 9.22 13.00 3.86
CA ARG A 68 10.61 12.51 3.89
C ARG A 68 10.74 11.04 3.52
N LEU A 69 9.68 10.26 3.67
CA LEU A 69 9.65 8.81 3.41
C LEU A 69 9.07 8.46 2.03
N GLY A 70 8.19 9.33 1.51
CA GLY A 70 7.49 9.10 0.25
C GLY A 70 6.28 8.17 0.39
N SER A 71 5.36 8.22 -0.58
CA SER A 71 4.09 7.50 -0.52
C SER A 71 4.25 5.97 -0.52
N GLY A 72 5.24 5.44 -1.24
CA GLY A 72 5.49 3.99 -1.33
C GLY A 72 5.85 3.37 0.02
N ARG A 73 6.83 3.96 0.72
CA ARG A 73 7.28 3.43 2.03
C ARG A 73 6.19 3.54 3.09
N VAL A 74 5.44 4.64 3.08
CA VAL A 74 4.35 4.83 4.06
C VAL A 74 3.21 3.84 3.81
N ARG A 75 2.87 3.56 2.55
CA ARG A 75 1.89 2.52 2.19
C ARG A 75 2.33 1.14 2.67
N GLN A 76 3.61 0.81 2.52
CA GLN A 76 4.15 -0.45 3.02
C GLN A 76 4.02 -0.55 4.54
N ILE A 77 4.41 0.50 5.28
CA ILE A 77 4.29 0.54 6.74
C ILE A 77 2.81 0.41 7.17
N LYS A 78 1.89 1.06 6.45
CA LYS A 78 0.45 0.92 6.70
C LYS A 78 0.01 -0.53 6.57
N ALA A 79 0.40 -1.21 5.50
CA ALA A 79 0.06 -2.62 5.31
C ALA A 79 0.65 -3.53 6.40
N GLU A 80 1.90 -3.30 6.83
CA GLU A 80 2.53 -4.02 7.94
C GLU A 80 1.73 -3.85 9.25
N VAL A 81 1.26 -2.63 9.52
CA VAL A 81 0.45 -2.31 10.71
C VAL A 81 -0.95 -2.91 10.62
N ASP A 82 -1.58 -2.86 9.44
CA ASP A 82 -2.91 -3.44 9.22
C ASP A 82 -2.90 -4.97 9.31
N GLN A 83 -1.78 -5.61 8.96
CA GLN A 83 -1.55 -7.05 9.18
C GLN A 83 -1.26 -7.41 10.64
N SER A 84 -0.78 -6.44 11.43
CA SER A 84 -0.45 -6.65 12.84
C SER A 84 -1.73 -6.48 13.66
N ASP A 85 -2.24 -7.58 14.23
CA ASP A 85 -3.46 -7.59 15.06
C ASP A 85 -3.21 -6.97 16.44
N SER A 86 -2.97 -5.67 16.45
CA SER A 86 -2.54 -4.92 17.62
C SER A 86 -3.58 -3.86 17.97
N THR A 87 -3.94 -3.80 19.25
CA THR A 87 -4.93 -2.85 19.79
C THR A 87 -4.56 -1.39 19.51
N ASP A 88 -3.26 -1.06 19.46
CA ASP A 88 -2.75 0.31 19.29
C ASP A 88 -2.08 0.54 17.91
N ARG A 89 -2.82 0.30 16.83
CA ARG A 89 -2.37 0.52 15.43
C ARG A 89 -1.69 1.87 15.20
N LYS A 90 -2.24 2.94 15.78
CA LYS A 90 -1.68 4.30 15.69
C LYS A 90 -0.26 4.39 16.26
N ARG A 91 -0.04 3.81 17.45
CA ARG A 91 1.26 3.87 18.13
C ARG A 91 2.30 3.05 17.36
N LEU A 92 1.91 1.88 16.87
CA LEU A 92 2.78 1.04 16.03
C LEU A 92 3.16 1.74 14.74
N PHE A 93 2.20 2.36 14.05
CA PHE A 93 2.49 3.13 12.86
C PHE A 93 3.54 4.22 13.11
N TRP A 94 3.36 5.03 14.15
CA TRP A 94 4.34 6.07 14.50
C TRP A 94 5.71 5.50 14.91
N TRP A 95 5.75 4.33 15.53
CA TRP A 95 7.00 3.64 15.85
C TRP A 95 7.73 3.15 14.60
N HIS A 96 7.03 2.55 13.63
CA HIS A 96 7.61 2.15 12.34
C HIS A 96 8.12 3.37 11.56
N ILE A 97 7.36 4.48 11.54
CA ILE A 97 7.78 5.74 10.93
C ILE A 97 9.05 6.28 11.62
N GLY A 98 9.10 6.28 12.95
CA GLY A 98 10.26 6.72 13.72
C GLY A 98 11.51 5.89 13.42
N LYS A 99 11.36 4.56 13.27
CA LYS A 99 12.45 3.68 12.84
C LYS A 99 12.92 3.98 11.41
N ALA A 100 11.98 4.16 10.49
CA ALA A 100 12.29 4.44 9.08
C ALA A 100 13.00 5.80 8.91
N LEU A 101 12.73 6.79 9.75
CA LEU A 101 13.42 8.09 9.73
C LEU A 101 14.81 8.03 10.38
N LYS A 102 15.04 7.12 11.33
CA LYS A 102 16.33 6.95 12.01
C LYS A 102 17.34 6.14 11.21
N MET A 103 16.87 5.21 10.39
CA MET A 103 17.74 4.44 9.50
C MET A 103 17.90 5.23 8.20
N PRO A 104 19.07 5.83 7.92
CA PRO A 104 19.34 6.27 6.56
C PRO A 104 19.24 5.02 5.69
N SER A 105 18.36 5.05 4.69
CA SER A 105 18.32 4.00 3.67
C SER A 105 19.74 3.75 3.22
N LYS A 106 20.29 2.58 3.61
CA LYS A 106 21.39 1.97 2.90
C LYS A 106 20.84 1.87 1.48
N LYS A 107 21.27 2.77 0.60
CA LYS A 107 21.08 2.55 -0.83
C LYS A 107 21.66 1.17 -1.04
N GLU A 108 20.80 0.21 -1.38
CA GLU A 108 21.22 -1.12 -1.75
C GLU A 108 22.36 -0.93 -2.74
N SER A 109 23.55 -1.36 -2.32
CA SER A 109 24.64 -1.62 -3.24
C SER A 109 24.06 -2.48 -4.36
N PRO A 110 24.39 -2.22 -5.63
CA PRO A 110 23.94 -3.06 -6.74
C PRO A 110 24.18 -4.53 -6.40
N PRO A 111 23.28 -5.45 -6.75
CA PRO A 111 23.52 -6.87 -6.56
C PRO A 111 24.83 -7.19 -7.26
N GLU A 112 25.82 -7.58 -6.47
CA GLU A 112 27.09 -8.06 -6.94
C GLU A 112 26.75 -9.34 -7.71
N THR A 113 26.68 -9.24 -9.03
CA THR A 113 26.60 -10.38 -9.94
C THR A 113 27.90 -11.16 -9.83
N GLY A 114 28.02 -11.92 -8.75
CA GLY A 114 28.85 -13.09 -8.69
C GLY A 114 28.09 -14.21 -9.37
N THR A 115 28.42 -14.50 -10.63
CA THR A 115 28.32 -15.85 -11.15
C THR A 115 29.64 -16.18 -11.84
N THR A 116 30.31 -17.09 -11.17
CA THR A 116 31.51 -17.86 -11.45
C THR A 116 31.45 -18.63 -12.78
N GLU A 117 32.63 -18.74 -13.38
CA GLU A 117 33.17 -19.90 -14.14
C GLU A 117 32.40 -20.47 -15.33
N ALA A 118 33.06 -20.52 -16.49
CA ALA A 118 33.21 -21.78 -17.25
C ALA A 118 34.24 -21.66 -18.39
N LYS A 119 35.33 -22.41 -18.21
CA LYS A 119 36.16 -23.13 -19.20
C LYS A 119 37.25 -22.40 -19.97
#